data_AF-A0A3D3UEZ1-F1
#
_entry.id   AF-A0A3D3UEZ1-F1
#
_cell.length_a   1.000
_cell.length_b   1.000
_cell.length_c   1.000
_cell.angle_alpha   90.00
_cell.angle_beta   90.00
_cell.angle_gamma   90.00
#
_symmetry.space_group_name_H-M   'P 1'
#
loop_
_entity.id
_entity.type
_entity.pdbx_description
1 polymer ?
#
loop_
_entity_poly.entity_id
_entity_poly.type
_entity_poly.pdbx_seq_one_letter_code
_entity_poly.pdbx_strand_id
1 'polypeptide(L)'
;MLIDRNESALIVVDIQERLAPAMHDGGEEAIHNSGVLMQGAARLGIPVLVSEQYPRGLLHTVPALKELMGNDIPAIEKTEFACPRNASFMEKFQATGRKQAIVTGMEAHICVLQTAMQLIEQDMDVFVVADAVASRTRASMDHAFTRIDRAGGAIVTTEMV
;
A
#
# COMPACT_ATOMS: atom_id res chain seq x y z
N MET A 1 -16.76 -4.87 -9.22
CA MET A 1 -15.59 -5.51 -9.86
C MET A 1 -14.93 -6.39 -8.80
N LEU A 2 -14.48 -7.60 -9.16
CA LEU A 2 -13.86 -8.54 -8.22
C LEU A 2 -12.35 -8.55 -8.38
N ILE A 3 -11.63 -8.93 -7.32
CA ILE A 3 -10.18 -9.11 -7.33
C ILE A 3 -9.85 -10.46 -7.99
N ASP A 4 -8.87 -10.47 -8.88
CA ASP A 4 -8.31 -11.66 -9.53
C ASP A 4 -6.81 -11.76 -9.23
N ARG A 5 -6.40 -12.88 -8.63
CA ARG A 5 -4.98 -13.16 -8.30
C ARG A 5 -4.04 -13.05 -9.51
N ASN A 6 -4.54 -13.29 -10.73
CA ASN A 6 -3.74 -13.24 -11.95
C ASN A 6 -3.65 -11.81 -12.51
N GLU A 7 -4.46 -10.89 -12.03
CA GLU A 7 -4.46 -9.49 -12.48
C GLU A 7 -3.97 -8.55 -11.37
N SER A 8 -3.82 -9.02 -10.14
CA SER A 8 -3.46 -8.21 -8.98
C SER A 8 -1.97 -8.15 -8.67
N ALA A 9 -1.53 -7.00 -8.16
CA ALA A 9 -0.30 -6.82 -7.39
C ALA A 9 -0.63 -6.17 -6.04
N LEU A 10 0.07 -6.58 -4.99
CA LEU A 10 -0.02 -5.96 -3.66
C LEU A 10 1.02 -4.83 -3.54
N ILE A 11 0.58 -3.66 -3.11
CA ILE A 11 1.40 -2.47 -2.88
C ILE A 11 1.34 -2.13 -1.39
N VAL A 12 2.48 -2.19 -0.72
CA VAL A 12 2.65 -1.82 0.69
C VAL A 12 3.34 -0.47 0.76
N VAL A 13 2.59 0.56 1.16
CA VAL A 13 3.02 1.96 1.10
C VAL A 13 3.58 2.40 2.45
N ASP A 14 4.90 2.60 2.52
CA ASP A 14 5.59 3.41 3.54
C ASP A 14 5.32 3.02 5.01
N ILE A 15 5.13 1.73 5.31
CA ILE A 15 4.96 1.25 6.70
C ILE A 15 6.34 1.21 7.40
N GLN A 16 6.82 2.37 7.84
CA GLN A 16 8.19 2.58 8.32
C GLN A 16 8.29 2.83 9.84
N GLU A 17 9.45 2.49 10.42
CA GLU A 17 9.69 2.48 11.88
C GLU A 17 9.43 3.83 12.57
N ARG A 18 9.76 4.97 11.94
CA ARG A 18 9.48 6.29 12.54
C ARG A 18 8.12 6.86 12.18
N LEU A 19 7.45 6.30 11.17
CA LEU A 19 6.12 6.75 10.77
C LEU A 19 5.03 6.03 11.55
N ALA A 20 5.15 4.71 11.69
CA ALA A 20 4.16 3.85 12.33
C ALA A 20 3.73 4.31 13.74
N PRO A 21 4.62 4.74 14.65
CA PRO A 21 4.23 5.18 15.99
C PRO A 21 3.33 6.44 16.00
N ALA A 22 3.31 7.22 14.91
CA ALA A 22 2.42 8.37 14.78
C ALA A 22 1.01 7.99 14.31
N MET A 23 0.80 6.77 13.82
CA MET A 23 -0.50 6.28 13.36
C MET A 23 -1.30 5.74 14.54
N HIS A 24 -1.84 6.65 15.36
CA HIS A 24 -2.54 6.37 16.64
C HIS A 24 -3.52 5.18 16.57
N ASP A 25 -4.80 5.44 16.35
CA ASP A 25 -5.81 4.40 16.30
C ASP A 25 -5.68 3.65 14.95
N GLY A 26 -5.31 2.37 15.01
CA GLY A 26 -5.26 1.47 13.84
C GLY A 26 -3.87 1.24 13.22
N GLY A 27 -2.79 1.85 13.73
CA GLY A 27 -1.43 1.64 13.20
C GLY A 27 -0.95 0.19 13.34
N GLU A 28 -1.12 -0.41 14.53
CA GLU A 28 -0.72 -1.81 14.78
C GLU A 28 -1.57 -2.80 13.97
N GLU A 29 -2.88 -2.56 13.90
CA GLU A 29 -3.81 -3.36 13.08
C GLU A 29 -3.43 -3.28 11.60
N ALA A 30 -3.09 -2.09 11.09
CA ALA A 30 -2.67 -1.92 9.71
C ALA A 30 -1.38 -2.69 9.39
N ILE A 31 -0.39 -2.66 10.30
CA ILE A 31 0.84 -3.46 10.16
C ILE A 31 0.51 -4.95 10.13
N HIS A 32 -0.32 -5.42 11.06
CA HIS A 32 -0.71 -6.83 11.14
C HIS A 32 -1.40 -7.29 9.84
N ASN A 33 -2.41 -6.55 9.39
CA ASN A 33 -3.22 -6.87 8.23
C ASN A 33 -2.43 -6.78 6.92
N SER A 34 -1.54 -5.79 6.77
CA SER A 34 -0.55 -5.78 5.67
C SER A 34 0.30 -7.04 5.67
N GLY A 35 0.71 -7.54 6.84
CA GLY A 35 1.45 -8.79 6.98
C GLY A 35 0.64 -10.03 6.60
N VAL A 36 -0.66 -10.07 6.92
CA VAL A 36 -1.57 -11.13 6.48
C VAL A 36 -1.67 -11.15 4.95
N LEU A 37 -1.86 -9.98 4.34
CA LEU A 37 -1.95 -9.84 2.89
C LEU A 37 -0.64 -10.20 2.18
N MET A 38 0.51 -9.80 2.71
CA MET A 38 1.82 -10.19 2.16
C MET A 38 2.01 -11.72 2.18
N GLN A 39 1.62 -12.37 3.28
CA GLN A 39 1.67 -13.82 3.39
C GLN A 39 0.68 -14.53 2.45
N GLY A 40 -0.51 -13.96 2.25
CA GLY A 40 -1.48 -14.44 1.26
C GLY A 40 -0.93 -14.31 -0.16
N ALA A 41 -0.37 -13.14 -0.50
CA ALA A 41 0.23 -12.85 -1.78
C ALA A 41 1.36 -13.83 -2.11
N ALA A 42 2.25 -14.11 -1.15
CA ALA A 42 3.32 -15.10 -1.31
C ALA A 42 2.78 -16.51 -1.65
N ARG A 43 1.73 -16.97 -0.94
CA ARG A 43 1.10 -18.28 -1.20
C ARG A 43 0.39 -18.35 -2.54
N LEU A 44 -0.12 -17.23 -3.03
CA LEU A 44 -0.87 -17.13 -4.28
C LEU A 44 0.01 -16.73 -5.47
N GLY A 45 1.30 -16.48 -5.28
CA GLY A 45 2.20 -15.99 -6.33
C GLY A 45 1.84 -14.60 -6.85
N ILE A 46 1.22 -13.77 -6.01
CA ILE A 46 0.88 -12.38 -6.32
C ILE A 46 2.13 -11.51 -6.09
N PRO A 47 2.55 -10.67 -7.06
CA PRO A 47 3.67 -9.76 -6.89
C PRO A 47 3.44 -8.76 -5.76
N VAL A 48 4.48 -8.50 -4.96
CA VAL A 48 4.45 -7.53 -3.86
C VAL A 48 5.46 -6.42 -4.13
N LEU A 49 5.03 -5.17 -4.00
CA LEU A 49 5.88 -3.99 -4.05
C LEU A 49 5.82 -3.26 -2.71
N VAL A 50 6.99 -2.91 -2.17
CA VAL A 50 7.10 -2.18 -0.90
C VAL A 50 7.81 -0.86 -1.15
N SER A 51 7.23 0.26 -0.73
CA SER A 51 7.87 1.56 -0.80
C SER A 51 8.36 2.05 0.56
N GLU A 52 9.43 2.83 0.56
CA GLU A 52 9.93 3.55 1.73
C GLU A 52 10.05 5.05 1.38
N GLN A 53 9.30 5.89 2.09
CA GLN A 53 9.39 7.33 1.99
C GLN A 53 10.60 7.83 2.77
N TYR A 54 11.58 8.44 2.09
CA TYR A 54 12.74 9.09 2.69
C TYR A 54 13.34 8.30 3.90
N PRO A 55 13.87 7.07 3.69
CA PRO A 55 14.31 6.20 4.78
C PRO A 55 15.43 6.79 5.63
N ARG A 56 16.21 7.75 5.12
CA ARG A 56 17.17 8.52 5.92
C ARG A 56 16.52 9.23 7.11
N GLY A 57 15.28 9.69 6.95
CA GLY A 57 14.52 10.38 7.98
C GLY A 57 13.48 9.52 8.67
N LEU A 58 12.79 8.63 7.93
CA LEU A 58 11.70 7.80 8.45
C LEU A 58 12.13 6.37 8.86
N LEU A 59 13.41 6.05 8.70
CA LEU A 59 13.97 4.69 8.82
C LEU A 59 13.33 3.72 7.81
N HIS A 60 13.53 2.43 8.01
CA HIS A 60 13.11 1.41 7.07
C HIS A 60 11.72 0.90 7.41
N THR A 61 11.23 -0.01 6.57
CA THR A 61 10.03 -0.79 6.80
C THR A 61 10.08 -1.46 8.17
N VAL A 62 8.95 -1.46 8.90
CA VAL A 62 8.87 -2.04 10.25
C VAL A 62 9.34 -3.50 10.28
N PRO A 63 9.99 -3.96 11.38
CA PRO A 63 10.58 -5.29 11.45
C PRO A 63 9.62 -6.43 11.08
N ALA A 64 8.36 -6.35 11.52
CA ALA A 64 7.34 -7.36 11.26
C ALA A 64 7.09 -7.61 9.77
N LEU A 65 7.15 -6.56 8.94
CA LEU A 65 6.99 -6.69 7.48
C LEU A 65 8.32 -6.96 6.79
N LYS A 66 9.42 -6.43 7.33
CA LYS A 66 10.77 -6.65 6.80
C LYS A 66 11.17 -8.13 6.84
N GLU A 67 10.73 -8.87 7.86
CA GLU A 67 10.92 -10.33 7.90
C GLU A 67 10.20 -11.03 6.75
N LEU A 68 8.97 -10.62 6.42
CA LEU A 68 8.18 -11.18 5.32
C LEU A 68 8.74 -10.80 3.93
N MET A 69 9.45 -9.68 3.82
CA MET A 69 10.11 -9.26 2.58
C MET A 69 11.27 -10.20 2.19
N GLY A 70 11.98 -10.72 3.19
CA GLY A 70 13.21 -11.49 2.98
C GLY A 70 14.21 -10.73 2.09
N ASN A 71 14.90 -11.47 1.22
CA ASN A 71 15.79 -10.89 0.20
C ASN A 71 15.09 -10.71 -1.16
N ASP A 72 13.85 -11.21 -1.29
CA ASP A 72 13.16 -11.31 -2.58
C ASP A 72 12.35 -10.05 -2.92
N ILE A 73 11.96 -9.27 -1.89
CA ILE A 73 11.17 -8.05 -2.06
C ILE A 73 12.03 -6.84 -1.63
N PRO A 74 12.81 -6.23 -2.54
CA PRO A 74 13.59 -5.05 -2.22
C PRO A 74 12.67 -3.83 -2.04
N ALA A 75 12.88 -3.08 -0.96
CA ALA A 75 12.23 -1.79 -0.75
C ALA A 75 12.55 -0.81 -1.90
N ILE A 76 11.56 0.00 -2.29
CA ILE A 76 11.68 1.03 -3.30
C ILE A 76 11.71 2.38 -2.57
N GLU A 77 12.88 2.97 -2.47
CA GLU A 77 13.04 4.29 -1.85
C GLU A 77 12.45 5.39 -2.75
N LYS A 78 11.67 6.28 -2.14
CA LYS A 78 11.08 7.43 -2.83
C LYS A 78 11.05 8.68 -1.97
N THR A 79 10.90 9.83 -2.62
CA THR A 79 10.59 11.10 -1.93
C THR A 79 9.26 11.69 -2.37
N GLU A 80 8.70 11.18 -3.46
CA GLU A 80 7.38 11.47 -3.96
C GLU A 80 6.32 10.79 -3.08
N PHE A 81 5.25 11.51 -2.74
CA PHE A 81 4.17 10.91 -1.95
C PHE A 81 3.46 9.77 -2.69
N ALA A 82 3.11 9.99 -3.95
CA ALA A 82 2.53 8.95 -4.80
C ALA A 82 3.61 8.00 -5.32
N CYS A 83 3.46 6.70 -5.08
CA CYS A 83 4.36 5.68 -5.62
C CYS A 83 4.48 5.75 -7.16
N PRO A 84 3.40 5.95 -7.95
CA PRO A 84 3.48 6.01 -9.41
C PRO A 84 4.29 7.19 -9.98
N ARG A 85 4.66 8.18 -9.16
CA ARG A 85 5.56 9.26 -9.60
C ARG A 85 7.04 8.86 -9.54
N ASN A 86 7.37 7.81 -8.81
CA ASN A 86 8.73 7.29 -8.73
C ASN A 86 8.98 6.34 -9.92
N ALA A 87 9.99 6.65 -10.74
CA ALA A 87 10.26 5.90 -11.96
C ALA A 87 10.60 4.42 -11.69
N SER A 88 11.37 4.13 -10.63
CA SER A 88 11.73 2.76 -10.26
C SER A 88 10.51 1.97 -9.78
N PHE A 89 9.60 2.63 -9.06
CA PHE A 89 8.33 2.02 -8.68
C PHE A 89 7.50 1.65 -9.90
N MET A 90 7.32 2.58 -10.84
CA MET A 90 6.52 2.32 -12.04
C MET A 90 7.13 1.27 -12.94
N GLU A 91 8.45 1.25 -13.11
CA GLU A 91 9.13 0.21 -13.87
C GLU A 91 8.83 -1.19 -13.28
N LYS A 92 9.01 -1.34 -11.96
CA LYS A 92 8.71 -2.60 -11.27
C LYS A 92 7.24 -2.97 -11.34
N PHE A 93 6.34 -2.01 -11.19
CA PHE A 93 4.91 -2.23 -11.24
C PHE A 93 4.46 -2.68 -12.64
N GLN A 94 4.91 -2.00 -13.69
CA GLN A 94 4.62 -2.36 -15.08
C GLN A 94 5.22 -3.73 -15.45
N ALA A 95 6.41 -4.05 -14.96
CA ALA A 95 7.04 -5.35 -15.18
C ALA A 95 6.22 -6.52 -14.60
N THR A 96 5.32 -6.27 -13.64
CA THR A 96 4.41 -7.31 -13.14
C THR A 96 3.32 -7.70 -14.14
N GLY A 97 3.01 -6.83 -15.11
CA GLY A 97 1.92 -7.02 -16.07
C GLY A 97 0.52 -6.98 -15.46
N ARG A 98 0.38 -6.57 -14.19
CA ARG A 98 -0.88 -6.58 -13.43
C ARG A 98 -1.70 -5.32 -13.70
N LYS A 99 -3.02 -5.43 -13.62
CA LYS A 99 -4.02 -4.37 -13.84
C LYS A 99 -4.82 -4.00 -12.60
N GLN A 100 -4.68 -4.76 -11.53
CA GLN A 100 -5.30 -4.49 -10.25
C GLN A 100 -4.25 -4.17 -9.19
N ALA A 101 -4.48 -3.14 -8.40
CA ALA A 101 -3.62 -2.70 -7.33
C ALA A 101 -4.33 -2.84 -5.99
N ILE A 102 -3.87 -3.78 -5.17
CA ILE A 102 -4.29 -3.91 -3.76
C ILE A 102 -3.36 -3.02 -2.94
N VAL A 103 -3.89 -1.98 -2.31
CA VAL A 103 -3.08 -0.93 -1.66
C VAL A 103 -3.28 -0.96 -0.16
N THR A 104 -2.16 -1.01 0.57
CA THR A 104 -2.09 -0.96 2.04
C THR A 104 -1.06 0.09 2.48
N GLY A 105 -1.07 0.49 3.75
CA GLY A 105 0.00 1.28 4.35
C GLY A 105 -0.37 2.68 4.85
N MET A 106 0.61 3.60 4.82
CA MET A 106 0.59 4.84 5.59
C MET A 106 1.16 6.03 4.80
N GLU A 107 0.71 7.27 4.97
CA GLU A 107 -0.56 7.67 5.59
C GLU A 107 -1.71 7.58 4.56
N ALA A 108 -2.90 7.15 5.01
CA ALA A 108 -4.11 7.05 4.20
C ALA A 108 -4.35 8.30 3.32
N HIS A 109 -4.23 9.48 3.91
CA HIS A 109 -4.54 10.78 3.29
C HIS A 109 -3.38 11.43 2.52
N ILE A 110 -2.20 10.81 2.49
CA ILE A 110 -1.02 11.34 1.80
C ILE A 110 -0.55 10.33 0.75
N CYS A 111 0.27 9.36 1.14
CA CYS A 111 0.93 8.46 0.19
C CYS A 111 -0.05 7.44 -0.39
N VAL A 112 -0.93 6.86 0.43
CA VAL A 112 -1.96 5.91 -0.03
C VAL A 112 -2.94 6.60 -0.96
N LEU A 113 -3.52 7.73 -0.55
CA LEU A 113 -4.45 8.51 -1.38
C LEU A 113 -3.82 8.91 -2.71
N GLN A 114 -2.65 9.55 -2.72
CA GLN A 114 -2.08 10.00 -3.99
C GLN A 114 -1.63 8.83 -4.88
N THR A 115 -1.21 7.71 -4.29
CA THR A 115 -0.93 6.47 -5.05
C THR A 115 -2.19 5.92 -5.70
N ALA A 116 -3.27 5.79 -4.94
CA ALA A 116 -4.56 5.31 -5.45
C ALA A 116 -5.09 6.21 -6.58
N MET A 117 -5.12 7.53 -6.36
CA MET A 117 -5.61 8.49 -7.36
C MET A 117 -4.82 8.40 -8.68
N GLN A 118 -3.49 8.29 -8.61
CA GLN A 118 -2.67 8.19 -9.83
C GLN A 118 -2.80 6.86 -10.55
N LEU A 119 -2.99 5.76 -9.82
CA LEU A 119 -3.25 4.47 -10.45
C LEU A 119 -4.63 4.47 -11.14
N ILE A 120 -5.65 5.06 -10.50
CA ILE A 120 -6.98 5.25 -11.10
C ILE A 120 -6.89 6.10 -12.38
N GLU A 121 -6.14 7.21 -12.36
CA GLU A 121 -5.90 8.05 -13.55
C GLU A 121 -5.19 7.30 -14.69
N GLN A 122 -4.54 6.18 -14.39
CA GLN A 122 -3.88 5.28 -15.34
C GLN A 122 -4.75 4.06 -15.71
N ASP A 123 -6.07 4.14 -15.49
CA ASP A 123 -7.06 3.09 -15.80
C ASP A 123 -6.80 1.75 -15.07
N MET A 124 -6.23 1.82 -13.86
CA MET A 124 -6.00 0.65 -13.00
C MET A 124 -7.17 0.42 -12.04
N ASP A 125 -7.48 -0.85 -11.78
CA ASP A 125 -8.46 -1.21 -10.76
C ASP A 125 -7.82 -1.13 -9.38
N VAL A 126 -8.23 -0.16 -8.56
CA VAL A 126 -7.62 0.08 -7.25
C VAL A 126 -8.52 -0.42 -6.12
N PHE A 127 -7.93 -1.23 -5.23
CA PHE A 127 -8.57 -1.75 -4.02
C PHE A 127 -7.76 -1.29 -2.80
N VAL A 128 -8.25 -0.30 -2.07
CA VAL A 128 -7.62 0.16 -0.83
C VAL A 128 -8.17 -0.63 0.34
N VAL A 129 -7.29 -1.31 1.06
CA VAL A 129 -7.67 -2.17 2.18
C VAL A 129 -7.74 -1.35 3.46
N ALA A 130 -8.94 -0.96 3.86
CA ALA A 130 -9.20 0.03 4.90
C ALA A 130 -8.63 -0.33 6.27
N ASP A 131 -8.67 -1.61 6.66
CA ASP A 131 -8.12 -2.14 7.91
C ASP A 131 -6.62 -2.48 7.82
N ALA A 132 -6.01 -2.33 6.64
CA ALA A 132 -4.56 -2.39 6.41
C ALA A 132 -3.97 -0.99 6.08
N VAL A 133 -4.70 0.08 6.38
CA VAL A 133 -4.31 1.47 6.11
C VAL A 133 -4.50 2.30 7.36
N ALA A 134 -3.58 3.23 7.63
CA ALA A 134 -3.67 4.08 8.82
C ALA A 134 -3.33 5.56 8.53
N SER A 135 -3.77 6.44 9.43
CA SER A 135 -3.40 7.86 9.48
C SER A 135 -3.30 8.31 10.94
N ARG A 136 -2.68 9.46 11.17
CA ARG A 136 -2.63 10.08 12.52
C ARG A 136 -4.00 10.39 13.11
N THR A 137 -5.00 10.66 12.26
CA THR A 137 -6.36 10.92 12.71
C THR A 137 -7.36 10.13 11.89
N ARG A 138 -8.44 9.72 12.56
CA ARG A 138 -9.57 9.05 11.91
C ARG A 138 -10.22 9.90 10.83
N ALA A 139 -10.38 11.20 11.09
CA ALA A 139 -10.96 12.14 10.13
C ALA A 139 -10.15 12.23 8.82
N SER A 140 -8.81 12.28 8.91
CA SER A 140 -7.95 12.24 7.71
C SER A 140 -8.18 10.97 6.89
N MET A 141 -8.27 9.82 7.57
CA MET A 141 -8.49 8.52 6.94
C MET A 141 -9.87 8.44 6.26
N ASP A 142 -10.94 8.83 6.96
CA ASP A 142 -12.30 8.84 6.41
C ASP A 142 -12.42 9.74 5.17
N HIS A 143 -11.78 10.92 5.20
CA HIS A 143 -11.72 11.81 4.05
C HIS A 143 -10.92 11.23 2.88
N ALA A 144 -9.82 10.52 3.16
CA ALA A 144 -9.05 9.84 2.13
C ALA A 144 -9.88 8.75 1.44
N PHE A 145 -10.52 7.87 2.22
CA PHE A 145 -11.36 6.80 1.69
C PHE A 145 -12.54 7.34 0.87
N THR A 146 -13.23 8.37 1.38
CA THR A 146 -14.33 9.02 0.63
C THR A 146 -13.85 9.57 -0.71
N ARG A 147 -12.63 10.13 -0.78
CA ARG A 147 -12.08 10.65 -2.03
C ARG A 147 -11.73 9.55 -3.01
N ILE A 148 -11.12 8.46 -2.55
CA ILE A 148 -10.74 7.31 -3.38
C ILE A 148 -11.99 6.62 -3.92
N ASP A 149 -12.99 6.38 -3.08
CA ASP A 149 -14.29 5.81 -3.46
C ASP A 149 -14.96 6.63 -4.57
N ARG A 150 -15.05 7.95 -4.40
CA ARG A 150 -15.62 8.85 -5.41
C ARG A 150 -14.81 8.95 -6.70
N ALA A 151 -13.52 8.62 -6.65
CA ALA A 151 -12.67 8.54 -7.83
C ALA A 151 -12.81 7.20 -8.57
N GLY A 152 -13.52 6.21 -8.00
CA GLY A 152 -13.74 4.89 -8.59
C GLY A 152 -12.88 3.77 -8.00
N GLY A 153 -12.06 4.05 -6.98
CA GLY A 153 -11.34 3.02 -6.24
C GLY A 153 -12.26 2.31 -5.25
N ALA A 154 -12.13 0.99 -5.09
CA ALA A 154 -12.89 0.24 -4.11
C ALA A 154 -12.24 0.33 -2.72
N ILE A 155 -13.03 0.62 -1.69
CA ILE A 155 -12.62 0.49 -0.29
C ILE A 155 -13.07 -0.89 0.21
N VAL A 156 -12.12 -1.73 0.60
CA VAL A 156 -12.34 -3.12 1.02
C VAL A 156 -11.70 -3.39 2.38
N THR A 157 -11.93 -4.55 2.98
CA THR A 157 -11.24 -5.02 4.19
C THR A 157 -10.35 -6.22 3.87
N THR A 158 -9.46 -6.58 4.79
CA THR A 158 -8.52 -7.68 4.61
C THR A 158 -9.23 -9.00 4.33
N GLU A 159 -10.40 -9.25 4.93
CA GLU A 159 -11.19 -10.47 4.70
C GLU A 159 -11.90 -10.50 3.32
N MET A 160 -12.07 -9.34 2.67
CA MET A 160 -12.65 -9.25 1.32
C MET A 160 -11.63 -9.49 0.19
N VAL A 161 -10.34 -9.56 0.52
CA VAL A 161 -9.21 -9.70 -0.41
C VAL A 161 -8.68 -11.13 -0.39
#